data_AF-A0A7S2RYY4-F1
#
_entry.id   AF-A0A7S2RYY4-F1
#
_cell.length_a   1.000
_cell.length_b   1.000
_cell.length_c   1.000
_cell.angle_alpha   90.00
_cell.angle_beta   90.00
_cell.angle_gamma   90.00
#
_symmetry.space_group_name_H-M   'P 1'
#
loop_
_entity.id
_entity.type
_entity.pdbx_description
1 polymer ?
#
loop_
_entity_poly.entity_id
_entity_poly.type
_entity_poly.pdbx_seq_one_letter_code
_entity_poly.pdbx_strand_id
1 'polypeptide(L)'
;TAGGAPSVTADVLRKLAGKDPMNGEYGTAYDFFGGGDDGHEACVALFSLTAIGSIDTMIANFLTSLQFLVDDDNSRVHGSVNINTETGRLSARRPNLQNQPALEKDTYGIRKAFKASPGNNLIVADYGQLELRLLASMTNCRSMIEAFEAGGDFHSRTALGMFDYIQEKVDAGECLLELKGDEDNEGSA
;
A
#
# COMPACT_ATOMS: atom_id res chain seq x y z
N THR A 1 21.54 -11.58 18.48
CA THR A 1 21.76 -10.11 18.35
C THR A 1 23.05 -9.73 19.06
N ALA A 2 23.48 -8.46 19.02
CA ALA A 2 24.68 -8.00 19.74
C ALA A 2 24.66 -8.29 21.26
N GLY A 3 23.49 -8.56 21.84
CA GLY A 3 23.32 -8.99 23.24
C GLY A 3 23.10 -10.50 23.44
N GLY A 4 23.36 -11.36 22.45
CA GLY A 4 23.20 -12.82 22.57
C GLY A 4 21.75 -13.33 22.54
N ALA A 5 20.76 -12.44 22.51
CA ALA A 5 19.37 -12.82 22.37
C ALA A 5 19.10 -13.44 20.98
N PRO A 6 18.24 -14.47 20.89
CA PRO A 6 17.78 -15.00 19.61
C PRO A 6 17.13 -13.88 18.80
N SER A 7 17.43 -13.85 17.50
CA SER A 7 16.84 -12.90 16.56
C SER A 7 15.97 -13.66 15.58
N VAL A 8 14.81 -13.09 15.27
CA VAL A 8 13.84 -13.68 14.36
C VAL A 8 13.33 -12.59 13.43
N THR A 9 13.05 -12.93 12.18
CA THR A 9 12.49 -12.00 11.20
C THR A 9 10.98 -11.90 11.35
N ALA A 10 10.40 -10.79 10.87
CA ALA A 10 8.95 -10.61 10.85
C ALA A 10 8.24 -11.74 10.08
N ASP A 11 8.85 -12.26 9.00
CA ASP A 11 8.27 -13.35 8.20
C ASP A 11 8.13 -14.66 9.00
N VAL A 12 9.13 -14.97 9.84
CA VAL A 12 9.06 -16.14 10.71
C VAL A 12 7.98 -15.93 11.77
N LEU A 13 7.90 -14.74 12.38
CA LEU A 13 6.83 -14.43 13.34
C LEU A 13 5.43 -14.54 12.70
N ARG A 14 5.24 -14.06 11.48
CA ARG A 14 3.98 -14.21 10.73
C ARG A 14 3.65 -15.68 10.46
N LYS A 15 4.64 -16.49 10.10
CA LYS A 15 4.44 -17.93 9.89
C LYS A 15 4.05 -18.65 11.18
N LEU A 16 4.66 -18.28 12.31
CA LEU A 16 4.31 -18.83 13.62
C LEU A 16 2.90 -18.42 14.04
N ALA A 17 2.54 -17.16 13.80
CA ALA A 17 1.23 -16.61 14.14
C ALA A 17 0.10 -17.22 13.31
N GLY A 18 0.28 -17.33 12.00
CA GLY A 18 -0.78 -17.67 11.05
C GLY A 18 -1.19 -16.48 10.19
N LYS A 19 -2.09 -16.72 9.23
CA LYS A 19 -2.52 -15.69 8.28
C LYS A 19 -3.51 -14.72 8.89
N ASP A 20 -4.44 -15.24 9.69
CA ASP A 20 -5.47 -14.46 10.37
C ASP A 20 -5.88 -15.12 11.70
N PRO A 21 -5.05 -14.99 12.74
CA PRO A 21 -5.31 -15.64 14.03
C PRO A 21 -6.55 -15.12 14.74
N MET A 22 -7.00 -13.90 14.42
CA MET A 22 -8.23 -13.34 14.99
C MET A 22 -9.47 -14.11 14.51
N ASN A 23 -9.41 -14.69 13.31
CA ASN A 23 -10.49 -15.46 12.70
C ASN A 23 -10.22 -16.97 12.65
N GLY A 24 -9.25 -17.46 13.42
CA GLY A 24 -8.97 -18.90 13.55
C GLY A 24 -7.97 -19.48 12.55
N GLU A 25 -7.36 -18.66 11.69
CA GLU A 25 -6.31 -19.10 10.77
C GLU A 25 -4.93 -19.06 11.44
N TYR A 26 -4.70 -20.03 12.33
CA TYR A 26 -3.49 -20.11 13.14
C TYR A 26 -2.27 -20.68 12.41
N GLY A 27 -1.09 -20.30 12.90
CA GLY A 27 0.19 -20.87 12.51
C GLY A 27 0.66 -21.94 13.48
N THR A 28 1.93 -22.34 13.35
CA THR A 28 2.49 -23.44 14.15
C THR A 28 2.63 -23.13 15.64
N ALA A 29 2.49 -21.86 16.06
CA ALA A 29 2.51 -21.51 17.48
C ALA A 29 1.29 -22.08 18.22
N TYR A 30 0.14 -22.26 17.55
CA TYR A 30 -1.09 -22.72 18.19
C TYR A 30 -0.90 -24.08 18.90
N ASP A 31 -0.44 -25.09 18.17
CA ASP A 31 -0.21 -26.42 18.72
C ASP A 31 0.95 -26.44 19.72
N PHE A 32 1.98 -25.61 19.49
CA PHE A 32 3.13 -25.52 20.38
C PHE A 32 2.75 -25.03 21.78
N PHE A 33 1.80 -24.10 21.87
CA PHE A 33 1.28 -23.57 23.13
C PHE A 33 0.07 -24.35 23.68
N GLY A 34 -0.19 -25.57 23.18
CA GLY A 34 -1.23 -26.46 23.71
C GLY A 34 -2.62 -26.30 23.09
N GLY A 35 -2.75 -25.45 22.06
CA GLY A 35 -4.02 -25.17 21.40
C GLY A 35 -5.03 -24.47 22.29
N GLY A 36 -6.31 -24.50 21.89
CA GLY A 36 -7.39 -23.84 22.62
C GLY A 36 -7.14 -22.34 22.78
N ASP A 37 -7.44 -21.82 23.97
CA ASP A 37 -7.29 -20.41 24.29
C ASP A 37 -5.79 -20.00 24.32
N ASP A 38 -4.92 -20.82 24.91
CA ASP A 38 -3.48 -20.53 25.02
C ASP A 38 -2.81 -20.45 23.63
N GLY A 39 -3.15 -21.39 22.74
CA GLY A 39 -2.68 -21.39 21.35
C GLY A 39 -3.20 -20.19 20.56
N HIS A 40 -4.47 -19.83 20.75
CA HIS A 40 -5.09 -18.66 20.13
C HIS A 40 -4.38 -17.37 20.58
N GLU A 41 -4.25 -17.16 21.90
CA GLU A 41 -3.61 -15.99 22.48
C GLU A 41 -2.16 -15.85 22.01
N ALA A 42 -1.40 -16.96 21.95
CA ALA A 42 -0.03 -16.94 21.45
C ALA A 42 0.05 -16.50 19.99
N CYS A 43 -0.82 -17.03 19.12
CA CYS A 43 -0.85 -16.66 17.71
C CYS A 43 -1.24 -15.19 17.51
N VAL A 44 -2.25 -14.73 18.25
CA VAL A 44 -2.71 -13.33 18.25
C VAL A 44 -1.61 -12.38 18.73
N ALA A 45 -0.90 -12.74 19.81
CA ALA A 45 0.20 -11.95 20.34
C ALA A 45 1.35 -11.83 19.32
N LEU A 46 1.74 -12.95 18.68
CA LEU A 46 2.78 -12.95 17.65
C LEU A 46 2.37 -12.12 16.42
N PHE A 47 1.12 -12.26 15.98
CA PHE A 47 0.58 -11.46 14.87
C PHE A 47 0.63 -9.97 15.20
N SER A 48 0.16 -9.59 16.39
CA SER A 48 0.14 -8.21 16.87
C SER A 48 1.56 -7.63 17.00
N LEU A 49 2.53 -8.44 17.44
CA LEU A 49 3.93 -8.04 17.50
C LEU A 49 4.49 -7.71 16.11
N THR A 50 4.07 -8.42 15.05
CA THR A 50 4.52 -8.08 13.68
C THR A 50 3.95 -6.76 13.18
N ALA A 51 2.82 -6.31 13.73
CA ALA A 51 2.23 -5.02 13.39
C ALA A 51 2.92 -3.84 14.09
N ILE A 52 3.57 -4.06 15.24
CA ILE A 52 4.19 -2.99 16.05
C ILE A 52 5.21 -2.17 15.25
N GLY A 53 6.02 -2.81 14.41
CA GLY A 53 7.03 -2.11 13.62
C GLY A 53 6.41 -1.13 12.61
N SER A 54 5.23 -1.46 12.07
CA SER A 54 4.49 -0.54 11.21
C SER A 54 3.91 0.64 12.00
N ILE A 55 3.37 0.38 13.21
CA ILE A 55 2.87 1.41 14.12
C ILE A 55 3.99 2.37 14.52
N ASP A 56 5.12 1.85 14.97
CA ASP A 56 6.28 2.65 15.38
C ASP A 56 6.78 3.52 14.23
N THR A 57 6.84 2.96 13.02
CA THR A 57 7.18 3.71 11.80
C THR A 57 6.19 4.84 11.56
N MET A 58 4.88 4.58 11.71
CA MET A 58 3.85 5.62 11.51
C MET A 58 3.95 6.72 12.56
N ILE A 59 4.15 6.36 13.83
CA ILE A 59 4.30 7.31 14.94
C ILE A 59 5.55 8.17 14.72
N ALA A 60 6.70 7.54 14.50
CA ALA A 60 7.97 8.24 14.39
C ALA A 60 8.02 9.13 13.15
N ASN A 61 7.63 8.61 11.98
CA ASN A 61 7.79 9.34 10.72
C ASN A 61 6.68 10.36 10.45
N PHE A 62 5.47 10.15 10.96
CA PHE A 62 4.34 11.03 10.67
C PHE A 62 3.81 11.72 11.92
N LEU A 63 3.25 11.00 12.90
CA LEU A 63 2.53 11.66 14.00
C LEU A 63 3.44 12.60 14.79
N THR A 64 4.58 12.10 15.26
CA THR A 64 5.51 12.87 16.08
C THR A 64 6.26 13.89 15.23
N SER A 65 6.80 13.45 14.08
CA SER A 65 7.63 14.32 13.22
C SER A 65 6.85 15.51 12.66
N LEU A 66 5.61 15.33 12.19
CA LEU A 66 4.83 16.42 11.60
C LEU A 66 4.45 17.48 12.65
N GLN A 67 4.19 17.07 13.89
CA GLN A 67 3.90 18.00 15.00
C GLN A 67 5.08 18.93 15.32
N PHE A 68 6.31 18.43 15.21
CA PHE A 68 7.51 19.24 15.48
C PHE A 68 8.01 20.06 14.28
N LEU A 69 7.55 19.75 13.07
CA LEU A 69 8.00 20.39 11.83
C LEU A 69 6.99 21.39 11.25
N VAL A 70 5.89 21.61 11.96
CA VAL A 70 4.91 22.63 11.62
C VAL A 70 5.46 24.01 11.95
N ASP A 71 5.18 25.02 11.12
CA ASP A 71 5.47 26.41 11.45
C ASP A 71 4.49 26.98 12.49
N ASP A 72 4.98 27.93 13.30
CA ASP A 72 4.18 28.58 14.34
C ASP A 72 3.12 29.53 13.75
N ASP A 73 3.39 30.09 12.57
CA ASP A 73 2.59 31.17 12.00
C ASP A 73 1.33 30.66 11.28
N ASN A 74 1.44 29.59 10.49
CA ASN A 74 0.40 29.19 9.53
C ASN A 74 -0.01 27.72 9.64
N SER A 75 0.52 26.99 10.62
CA SER A 75 0.32 25.54 10.76
C SER A 75 0.69 24.76 9.48
N ARG A 76 1.75 25.18 8.77
CA ARG A 76 2.20 24.55 7.52
C ARG A 76 3.45 23.71 7.75
N VAL A 77 3.52 22.59 7.03
CA VAL A 77 4.70 21.72 6.99
C VAL A 77 5.50 22.00 5.71
N HIS A 78 6.77 22.33 5.86
CA HIS A 78 7.65 22.71 4.75
C HIS A 78 8.66 21.60 4.44
N GLY A 79 8.38 20.78 3.42
CA GLY A 79 9.30 19.76 2.95
C GLY A 79 10.38 20.32 2.00
N SER A 80 11.59 19.76 2.03
CA SER A 80 12.65 20.07 1.07
C SER A 80 12.70 19.05 -0.05
N VAL A 81 12.76 19.51 -1.30
CA VAL A 81 12.89 18.66 -2.49
C VAL A 81 14.33 18.67 -2.99
N ASN A 82 14.92 17.49 -3.18
CA ASN A 82 16.19 17.28 -3.82
C ASN A 82 15.99 16.86 -5.28
N ILE A 83 16.62 17.61 -6.18
CA ILE A 83 16.57 17.41 -7.63
C ILE A 83 17.71 16.55 -8.16
N ASN A 84 18.77 16.33 -7.37
CA ASN A 84 19.97 15.62 -7.81
C ASN A 84 19.89 14.15 -7.38
N THR A 85 19.21 13.33 -8.16
CA THR A 85 19.17 11.87 -7.98
C THR A 85 19.61 11.17 -9.27
N GLU A 86 20.15 9.96 -9.14
CA GLU A 86 20.73 9.21 -10.26
C GLU A 86 19.73 8.89 -11.38
N THR A 87 18.47 8.62 -11.02
CA THR A 87 17.40 8.31 -11.99
C THR A 87 16.66 9.55 -12.48
N GLY A 88 16.99 10.73 -11.97
CA GLY A 88 16.27 11.97 -12.25
C GLY A 88 14.96 12.14 -11.47
N ARG A 89 14.59 11.20 -10.59
CA ARG A 89 13.43 11.38 -9.68
C ARG A 89 13.69 12.47 -8.65
N LEU A 90 12.66 13.19 -8.25
CA LEU A 90 12.75 14.08 -7.09
C LEU A 90 12.80 13.22 -5.81
N SER A 91 13.57 13.63 -4.79
CA SER A 91 13.48 13.04 -3.46
C SER A 91 13.12 14.09 -2.40
N ALA A 92 12.23 13.75 -1.46
CA ALA A 92 11.80 14.66 -0.41
C ALA A 92 12.44 14.34 0.94
N ARG A 93 12.81 15.38 1.70
CA ARG A 93 13.34 15.24 3.07
C ARG A 93 12.91 16.40 3.96
N ARG A 94 12.95 16.17 5.28
CA ARG A 94 12.64 17.14 6.34
C ARG A 94 11.27 17.85 6.17
N PRO A 95 10.13 17.15 6.31
CA PRO A 95 9.95 15.70 6.36
C PRO A 95 9.88 15.07 4.96
N ASN A 96 9.96 13.74 4.87
CA ASN A 96 9.73 13.06 3.61
C ASN A 96 8.22 13.02 3.32
N LEU A 97 7.77 13.93 2.45
CA LEU A 97 6.36 14.03 2.05
C LEU A 97 5.99 13.14 0.84
N GLN A 98 6.93 12.40 0.27
CA GLN A 98 6.66 11.49 -0.85
C GLN A 98 6.16 10.12 -0.37
N ASN A 99 6.69 9.63 0.75
CA ASN A 99 6.43 8.28 1.24
C ASN A 99 5.17 8.17 2.11
N GLN A 100 4.08 8.84 1.75
CA GLN A 100 2.82 8.71 2.49
C GLN A 100 2.25 7.29 2.31
N PRO A 101 1.55 6.73 3.33
CA PRO A 101 0.82 5.48 3.16
C PRO A 101 -0.08 5.51 1.92
N ALA A 102 -0.16 4.40 1.18
CA ALA A 102 -1.13 4.29 0.08
C ALA A 102 -2.55 4.46 0.63
N LEU A 103 -3.49 4.99 -0.17
CA LEU A 103 -4.84 5.31 0.31
C LEU A 103 -5.54 4.09 0.94
N GLU A 104 -5.39 2.94 0.30
CA GLU A 104 -5.98 1.66 0.72
C GLU A 104 -5.29 1.07 1.96
N LYS A 105 -4.09 1.57 2.30
CA LYS A 105 -3.24 1.09 3.40
C LYS A 105 -3.10 2.11 4.52
N ASP A 106 -3.83 3.22 4.47
CA ASP A 106 -3.77 4.28 5.47
C ASP A 106 -4.67 3.97 6.68
N THR A 107 -4.34 2.88 7.39
CA THR A 107 -5.11 2.37 8.53
C THR A 107 -5.31 3.41 9.64
N TYR A 108 -4.36 4.35 9.78
CA TYR A 108 -4.37 5.37 10.84
C TYR A 108 -4.87 6.73 10.35
N GLY A 109 -5.28 6.86 9.09
CA GLY A 109 -5.78 8.10 8.53
C GLY A 109 -4.75 9.24 8.52
N ILE A 110 -3.47 8.93 8.35
CA ILE A 110 -2.37 9.90 8.28
C ILE A 110 -2.63 10.96 7.23
N ARG A 111 -3.20 10.58 6.07
CA ARG A 111 -3.52 11.51 4.99
C ARG A 111 -4.54 12.58 5.40
N LYS A 112 -5.44 12.29 6.35
CA LYS A 112 -6.44 13.24 6.85
C LYS A 112 -5.81 14.41 7.60
N ALA A 113 -4.55 14.29 8.02
CA ALA A 113 -3.80 15.39 8.63
C ALA A 113 -3.42 16.47 7.60
N PHE A 114 -3.29 16.10 6.31
CA PHE A 114 -2.97 17.04 5.24
C PHE A 114 -4.24 17.64 4.68
N LYS A 115 -4.51 18.91 5.01
CA LYS A 115 -5.71 19.63 4.59
C LYS A 115 -5.34 20.88 3.80
N ALA A 116 -6.21 21.24 2.87
CA ALA A 116 -6.15 22.54 2.23
C ALA A 116 -6.47 23.63 3.27
N SER A 117 -5.98 24.85 3.04
CA SER A 117 -6.41 26.01 3.82
C SER A 117 -7.91 26.29 3.59
N PRO A 118 -8.59 26.99 4.51
CA PRO A 118 -9.99 27.36 4.33
C PRO A 118 -10.26 28.03 2.98
N GLY A 119 -11.34 27.63 2.32
CA GLY A 119 -11.72 28.13 0.99
C GLY A 119 -10.97 27.51 -0.19
N ASN A 120 -10.03 26.59 0.05
CA ASN A 120 -9.27 25.89 -0.98
C ASN A 120 -9.55 24.38 -0.97
N ASN A 121 -9.19 23.72 -2.07
CA ASN A 121 -9.24 22.26 -2.22
C ASN A 121 -7.84 21.73 -2.55
N LEU A 122 -7.53 20.51 -2.06
CA LEU A 122 -6.35 19.78 -2.51
C LEU A 122 -6.74 18.89 -3.69
N ILE A 123 -6.03 19.04 -4.80
CA ILE A 123 -6.18 18.19 -5.98
C ILE A 123 -5.01 17.23 -6.01
N VAL A 124 -5.29 15.94 -6.03
CA VAL A 124 -4.29 14.89 -6.18
C VAL A 124 -4.44 14.28 -7.56
N ALA A 125 -3.36 14.24 -8.32
CA ALA A 125 -3.30 13.60 -9.62
C ALA A 125 -2.08 12.67 -9.64
N ASP A 126 -2.31 11.43 -10.05
CA ASP A 126 -1.27 10.43 -10.26
C ASP A 126 -1.41 9.85 -11.67
N TYR A 127 -0.28 9.57 -12.31
CA TYR A 127 -0.27 8.97 -13.64
C TYR A 127 -0.54 7.48 -13.51
N GLY A 128 -1.70 7.03 -14.00
CA GLY A 128 -2.02 5.61 -14.09
C GLY A 128 -0.97 4.84 -14.91
N GLN A 129 -0.22 3.96 -14.23
CA GLN A 129 0.76 3.04 -14.83
C GLN A 129 1.84 3.74 -15.69
N LEU A 130 2.33 4.91 -15.25
CA LEU A 130 3.30 5.74 -15.99
C LEU A 130 4.50 4.95 -16.52
N GLU A 131 5.15 4.16 -15.67
CA GLU A 131 6.37 3.44 -16.04
C GLU A 131 6.14 2.44 -17.17
N LEU A 132 4.98 1.75 -17.16
CA LEU A 132 4.62 0.80 -18.20
C LEU A 132 4.25 1.50 -19.51
N ARG A 133 3.61 2.68 -19.44
CA ARG A 133 3.34 3.51 -20.63
C ARG A 133 4.64 4.01 -21.26
N LEU A 134 5.60 4.44 -20.43
CA LEU A 134 6.93 4.82 -20.91
C LEU A 134 7.63 3.62 -21.55
N LEU A 135 7.58 2.44 -20.93
CA LEU A 135 8.16 1.23 -21.49
C LEU A 135 7.54 0.86 -22.85
N ALA A 136 6.21 0.88 -22.97
CA ALA A 136 5.51 0.60 -24.22
C ALA A 136 5.98 1.55 -25.34
N SER A 137 6.09 2.84 -25.03
CA SER A 137 6.55 3.87 -25.96
C SER A 137 8.02 3.70 -26.35
N MET A 138 8.92 3.50 -25.38
CA MET A 138 10.36 3.34 -25.63
C MET A 138 10.68 2.07 -26.43
N THR A 139 9.94 0.99 -26.21
CA THR A 139 10.17 -0.29 -26.88
C THR A 139 9.39 -0.46 -28.18
N ASN A 140 8.41 0.42 -28.46
CA ASN A 140 7.41 0.25 -29.51
C ASN A 140 6.73 -1.13 -29.46
N CYS A 141 6.49 -1.65 -28.25
CA CYS A 141 5.87 -2.95 -28.07
C CYS A 141 4.38 -2.87 -28.43
N ARG A 142 4.04 -3.39 -29.62
CA ARG A 142 2.69 -3.32 -30.18
C ARG A 142 1.62 -3.86 -29.23
N SER A 143 1.85 -5.02 -28.61
CA SER A 143 0.89 -5.61 -27.68
C SER A 143 0.65 -4.75 -26.44
N MET A 144 1.69 -4.08 -25.91
CA MET A 144 1.53 -3.16 -24.78
C MET A 144 0.79 -1.88 -25.19
N ILE A 145 1.10 -1.34 -26.36
CA ILE A 145 0.43 -0.15 -26.89
C ILE A 145 -1.05 -0.44 -27.09
N GLU A 146 -1.38 -1.53 -27.79
CA GLU A 146 -2.77 -1.95 -28.02
C GLU A 146 -3.51 -2.21 -26.69
N ALA A 147 -2.85 -2.81 -25.69
CA ALA A 147 -3.43 -3.00 -24.37
C ALA A 147 -3.73 -1.67 -23.63
N PHE A 148 -2.88 -0.66 -23.77
CA PHE A 148 -3.14 0.67 -23.21
C PHE A 148 -4.18 1.47 -23.98
N GLU A 149 -4.22 1.33 -25.32
CA GLU A 149 -5.21 1.98 -26.19
C GLU A 149 -6.61 1.40 -26.00
N ALA A 150 -6.71 0.11 -25.69
CA ALA A 150 -7.96 -0.55 -25.33
C ALA A 150 -8.58 0.01 -24.02
N GLY A 151 -7.81 0.75 -23.22
CA GLY A 151 -8.25 1.32 -21.95
C GLY A 151 -8.34 0.31 -20.81
N GLY A 152 -8.86 0.76 -19.68
CA GLY A 152 -9.07 -0.07 -18.49
C GLY A 152 -7.78 -0.56 -17.82
N ASP A 153 -7.82 -1.73 -17.15
CA ASP A 153 -6.69 -2.21 -16.34
C ASP A 153 -5.69 -3.04 -17.15
N PHE A 154 -4.49 -2.49 -17.31
CA PHE A 154 -3.39 -3.14 -18.00
C PHE A 154 -2.99 -4.49 -17.36
N HIS A 155 -3.07 -4.63 -16.03
CA HIS A 155 -2.69 -5.88 -15.36
C HIS A 155 -3.69 -7.00 -15.67
N SER A 156 -4.99 -6.74 -15.59
CA SER A 156 -6.05 -7.64 -16.02
C SER A 156 -5.86 -8.10 -17.46
N ARG A 157 -5.62 -7.17 -18.40
CA ARG A 157 -5.40 -7.50 -19.82
C ARG A 157 -4.15 -8.34 -20.05
N THR A 158 -3.08 -8.05 -19.31
CA THR A 158 -1.86 -8.84 -19.37
C THR A 158 -2.11 -10.25 -18.84
N ALA A 159 -2.82 -10.39 -17.72
CA ALA A 159 -3.16 -11.68 -17.14
C ALA A 159 -4.03 -12.52 -18.07
N LEU A 160 -5.01 -11.89 -18.73
CA LEU A 160 -5.87 -12.53 -19.73
C LEU A 160 -5.05 -13.14 -20.89
N GLY A 161 -4.05 -12.40 -21.39
CA GLY A 161 -3.17 -12.88 -22.47
C GLY A 161 -2.11 -13.91 -22.03
N MET A 162 -1.86 -14.06 -20.73
CA MET A 162 -0.85 -14.97 -20.18
C MET A 162 -1.44 -16.30 -19.68
N PHE A 163 -2.70 -16.30 -19.24
CA PHE A 163 -3.30 -17.41 -18.52
C PHE A 163 -4.65 -17.81 -19.11
N ASP A 164 -4.67 -18.94 -19.80
CA ASP A 164 -5.89 -19.47 -20.44
C ASP A 164 -7.04 -19.65 -19.43
N TYR A 165 -6.74 -20.08 -18.20
CA TYR A 165 -7.77 -20.26 -17.16
C TYR A 165 -8.44 -18.95 -16.73
N ILE A 166 -7.77 -17.80 -16.90
CA ILE A 166 -8.37 -16.49 -16.63
C ILE A 166 -9.35 -16.14 -17.75
N GLN A 167 -8.94 -16.36 -19.00
CA GLN A 167 -9.82 -16.17 -20.16
C GLN A 167 -11.09 -17.02 -20.04
N GLU A 168 -10.96 -18.30 -19.71
CA GLU A 168 -12.11 -19.19 -19.50
C GLU A 168 -13.08 -18.66 -18.42
N LYS A 169 -12.54 -18.14 -17.32
CA LYS A 169 -13.35 -17.59 -16.21
C LYS A 169 -14.04 -16.27 -16.57
N VAL A 170 -13.39 -15.44 -17.38
CA VAL A 170 -13.98 -14.21 -17.91
C VAL A 170 -15.10 -14.54 -18.91
N ASP A 171 -14.87 -15.49 -19.81
CA ASP A 171 -15.87 -15.92 -20.81
C ASP A 171 -17.08 -16.61 -20.16
N ALA A 172 -16.86 -17.36 -19.08
CA ALA A 172 -17.93 -17.95 -18.27
C ALA A 172 -18.69 -16.94 -17.40
N GLY A 173 -18.25 -15.68 -17.33
CA GLY A 173 -18.84 -14.65 -16.47
C GLY A 173 -18.59 -14.85 -14.97
N GLU A 174 -17.65 -15.73 -14.61
CA GLU A 174 -17.25 -15.96 -13.21
C GLU A 174 -16.28 -14.88 -12.69
N CYS A 175 -15.61 -14.17 -13.60
CA CYS A 175 -14.67 -13.09 -13.32
C CYS A 175 -14.93 -11.91 -14.25
N LEU A 176 -14.94 -10.69 -13.73
CA LEU A 176 -14.98 -9.48 -14.55
C LEU A 176 -13.55 -9.05 -14.88
N LEU A 177 -13.27 -8.83 -16.17
CA LEU A 177 -11.97 -8.31 -16.61
C LEU A 177 -11.75 -6.89 -16.09
N GLU A 178 -12.80 -6.08 -16.13
CA GLU A 178 -12.82 -4.69 -15.69
C GLU A 178 -14.15 -4.43 -14.98
N LEU A 179 -14.12 -3.67 -13.89
CA LEU A 179 -15.33 -3.13 -13.28
C LEU A 179 -15.92 -2.13 -14.27
N LYS A 180 -17.18 -2.34 -14.69
CA LYS A 180 -17.92 -1.27 -15.37
C LYS A 180 -18.00 -0.11 -14.38
N GLY A 181 -17.44 1.04 -14.75
CA GLY A 181 -17.53 2.24 -13.93
C GLY A 181 -19.00 2.53 -13.62
N ASP A 182 -19.28 3.01 -12.41
CA ASP A 182 -20.60 3.50 -12.03
C ASP A 182 -20.96 4.68 -12.97
N GLU A 183 -21.67 4.40 -14.06
CA GLU A 183 -22.30 5.43 -14.90
C GLU A 183 -23.53 6.07 -14.20
N ASP A 184 -23.85 5.66 -12.96
CA ASP A 184 -25.05 6.07 -12.23
C ASP A 184 -24.82 6.94 -10.97
N ASN A 185 -23.66 7.60 -10.82
CA ASN A 185 -23.45 8.54 -9.71
C ASN A 185 -23.14 9.98 -10.16
N GLU A 186 -23.86 10.47 -11.17
CA GLU A 186 -24.15 11.90 -11.27
C GLU A 186 -25.19 12.28 -10.19
N GLY A 187 -24.76 12.46 -8.94
CA GLY A 187 -25.72 12.84 -7.91
C GLY A 187 -25.26 12.85 -6.45
N SER A 188 -24.17 13.55 -6.11
CA SER A 188 -24.15 14.34 -4.88
C SER A 188 -23.00 15.33 -4.90
N ALA A 189 -23.36 16.60 -4.77
CA ALA A 189 -22.46 17.70 -4.44
C ALA A 189 -21.81 17.53 -3.06
#